data_AF-A0A2W7AZY8-F1
#
_entry.id   AF-A0A2W7AZY8-F1
#
_cell.length_a   1.000
_cell.length_b   1.000
_cell.length_c   1.000
_cell.angle_alpha   90.00
_cell.angle_beta   90.00
_cell.angle_gamma   90.00
#
_symmetry.space_group_name_H-M   'P 1'
#
loop_
_entity.id
_entity.type
_entity.pdbx_description
1 polymer ?
#
loop_
_entity_poly.entity_id
_entity_poly.type
_entity_poly.pdbx_seq_one_letter_code
_entity_poly.pdbx_strand_id
1 'polypeptide(L)'
;MIVAMKKVNPSVSFDICHHNPYWAKRYFAADWKQWNVDRVFIQAYNEKNFKEELIYAQKYDGIAITDNQLGRLTTIINDPKIKSVMIFPLAGQPEKTASNIQTFVKNN
;
A
#
# COMPACT_ATOMS: atom_id res chain seq x y z
N MET A 1 -9.02 18.58 6.89
CA MET A 1 -8.70 18.43 5.45
C MET A 1 -9.71 17.57 4.71
N ILE A 2 -9.87 16.29 5.05
CA ILE A 2 -10.76 15.34 4.32
C ILE A 2 -12.19 15.88 4.18
N VAL A 3 -12.77 16.39 5.26
CA VAL A 3 -14.12 17.02 5.24
C VAL A 3 -14.22 18.15 4.22
N ALA A 4 -13.21 19.02 4.14
CA ALA A 4 -13.21 20.14 3.19
C ALA A 4 -13.07 19.64 1.74
N MET A 5 -12.21 18.66 1.50
CA MET A 5 -12.07 18.02 0.17
C MET A 5 -13.39 17.39 -0.28
N LYS A 6 -14.03 16.60 0.59
CA LYS A 6 -15.30 15.92 0.28
C LYS A 6 -16.45 16.90 0.08
N LYS A 7 -16.44 18.06 0.76
CA LYS A 7 -17.42 19.14 0.53
C LYS A 7 -17.32 19.71 -0.89
N VAL A 8 -16.12 19.77 -1.47
CA VAL A 8 -15.91 20.25 -2.84
C VAL A 8 -16.24 19.17 -3.85
N ASN A 9 -15.76 17.95 -3.64
CA ASN A 9 -16.10 16.81 -4.48
C ASN A 9 -16.14 15.50 -3.66
N PRO A 10 -17.33 14.94 -3.40
CA PRO A 10 -17.46 13.71 -2.63
C PRO A 10 -16.96 12.46 -3.38
N SER A 11 -16.81 12.52 -4.71
CA SER A 11 -16.33 11.38 -5.51
C SER A 11 -14.82 11.18 -5.45
N VAL A 12 -14.06 12.16 -4.94
CA VAL A 12 -12.60 12.06 -4.81
C VAL A 12 -12.24 11.24 -3.57
N SER A 13 -11.41 10.22 -3.73
CA SER A 13 -10.89 9.40 -2.63
C SER A 13 -9.73 10.11 -1.92
N PHE A 14 -9.72 10.05 -0.59
CA PHE A 14 -8.58 10.39 0.24
C PHE A 14 -7.98 9.11 0.81
N ASP A 15 -6.94 8.61 0.14
CA ASP A 15 -6.25 7.40 0.53
C ASP A 15 -4.95 7.72 1.25
N ILE A 16 -4.48 6.78 2.08
CA ILE A 16 -3.18 6.89 2.72
C ILE A 16 -2.33 5.66 2.45
N CYS A 17 -1.02 5.89 2.38
CA CYS A 17 0.00 4.87 2.38
C CYS A 17 0.91 5.12 3.57
N HIS A 18 0.86 4.27 4.60
CA HIS A 18 1.61 4.46 5.83
C HIS A 18 1.96 3.13 6.48
N HIS A 19 2.88 3.14 7.46
CA HIS A 19 3.07 2.02 8.38
C HIS A 19 1.76 1.53 9.01
N ASN A 20 1.74 0.28 9.44
CA ASN A 20 0.59 -0.31 10.14
C ASN A 20 0.17 0.50 11.38
N PRO A 21 -1.07 0.29 11.89
CA PRO A 21 -1.64 1.14 12.94
C PRO A 21 -0.83 1.16 14.24
N TYR A 22 -0.11 0.07 14.54
CA TYR A 22 0.70 -0.02 15.75
C TYR A 22 1.88 0.96 15.65
N TRP A 23 2.67 0.89 14.58
CA TRP A 23 3.81 1.78 14.38
C TRP A 23 3.36 3.23 14.18
N ALA A 24 2.35 3.45 13.34
CA ALA A 24 1.87 4.78 12.97
C ALA A 24 1.44 5.59 14.20
N LYS A 25 0.64 4.99 15.09
CA LYS A 25 0.23 5.64 16.34
C LYS A 25 1.39 5.84 17.30
N ARG A 26 2.23 4.81 17.48
CA ARG A 26 3.26 4.80 18.53
C ARG A 26 4.44 5.72 18.25
N TYR A 27 4.85 5.86 16.99
CA TYR A 27 6.11 6.53 16.64
C TYR A 27 5.96 7.71 15.68
N PHE A 28 4.82 7.86 15.00
CA PHE A 28 4.64 8.87 13.96
C PHE A 28 3.51 9.85 14.25
N ALA A 29 2.89 9.76 15.43
CA ALA A 29 1.68 10.52 15.80
C ALA A 29 0.56 10.41 14.74
N ALA A 30 0.54 9.29 14.00
CA ALA A 30 -0.32 9.06 12.87
C ALA A 30 -1.38 8.00 13.23
N ASP A 31 -2.32 8.35 14.12
CA ASP A 31 -3.47 7.48 14.44
C ASP A 31 -4.54 7.55 13.33
N TRP A 32 -4.12 7.13 12.13
CA TRP A 32 -4.92 7.28 10.92
C TRP A 32 -6.23 6.49 10.94
N LYS A 33 -6.38 5.53 11.86
CA LYS A 33 -7.65 4.85 12.10
C LYS A 33 -8.76 5.81 12.53
N GLN A 34 -8.42 6.98 13.06
CA GLN A 34 -9.38 8.01 13.47
C GLN A 34 -9.63 9.07 12.40
N TRP A 35 -8.91 9.04 11.27
CA TRP A 35 -8.93 10.13 10.30
C TRP A 35 -10.05 10.02 9.26
N ASN A 36 -10.81 8.92 9.25
CA ASN A 36 -11.89 8.67 8.28
C ASN A 36 -11.40 8.77 6.82
N VAL A 37 -10.29 8.09 6.54
CA VAL A 37 -9.71 7.92 5.20
C VAL A 37 -10.50 6.88 4.40
N ASP A 38 -10.47 6.96 3.08
CA ASP A 38 -11.23 6.06 2.21
C ASP A 38 -10.52 4.71 2.02
N ARG A 39 -9.19 4.72 1.81
CA ARG A 39 -8.37 3.50 1.69
C ARG A 39 -7.04 3.61 2.42
N VAL A 40 -6.54 2.46 2.88
CA VAL A 40 -5.25 2.34 3.55
C VAL A 40 -4.37 1.27 2.90
N PHE A 41 -3.19 1.69 2.47
CA PHE A 41 -2.12 0.83 1.99
C PHE A 41 -1.02 0.71 3.05
N ILE A 42 -0.74 -0.51 3.50
CA ILE A 42 0.27 -0.77 4.52
C ILE A 42 1.65 -0.78 3.89
N GLN A 43 2.54 0.09 4.35
CA GLN A 43 3.94 0.14 3.89
C GLN A 43 4.72 -1.08 4.38
N ALA A 44 5.16 -1.92 3.44
CA ALA A 44 5.93 -3.12 3.70
C ALA A 44 7.34 -3.04 3.09
N TYR A 45 8.01 -1.89 3.25
CA TYR A 45 9.31 -1.62 2.61
C TYR A 45 10.49 -2.31 3.30
N ASN A 46 10.33 -2.73 4.55
CA ASN A 46 11.39 -3.41 5.29
C ASN A 46 11.29 -4.93 5.10
N GLU A 47 12.34 -5.52 4.54
CA GLU A 47 12.44 -6.96 4.32
C GLU A 47 12.32 -7.79 5.61
N LYS A 48 12.84 -7.29 6.73
CA LYS A 48 12.88 -8.05 7.99
C LYS A 48 11.49 -8.31 8.57
N ASN A 49 10.56 -7.39 8.37
CA ASN A 49 9.22 -7.42 8.97
C ASN A 49 8.12 -7.61 7.91
N PHE A 50 8.50 -8.04 6.69
CA PHE A 50 7.58 -8.09 5.57
C PHE A 50 6.35 -8.97 5.86
N LYS A 51 6.54 -10.12 6.52
CA LYS A 51 5.45 -11.06 6.83
C LYS A 51 4.45 -10.45 7.80
N GLU A 52 4.91 -9.70 8.78
CA GLU A 52 4.09 -9.00 9.76
C GLU A 52 3.28 -7.89 9.09
N GLU A 53 3.91 -7.10 8.22
CA GLU A 53 3.20 -6.07 7.44
C GLU A 53 2.18 -6.68 6.47
N LEU A 54 2.48 -7.85 5.88
CA LEU A 54 1.54 -8.58 5.04
C LEU A 54 0.28 -9.00 5.83
N ILE A 55 0.42 -9.48 7.07
CA ILE A 55 -0.72 -9.83 7.95
C ILE A 55 -1.59 -8.59 8.23
N TYR A 56 -0.99 -7.41 8.38
CA TYR A 56 -1.77 -6.18 8.47
C TYR A 56 -2.46 -5.87 7.16
N ALA A 57 -1.76 -5.91 6.02
CA ALA A 57 -2.31 -5.60 4.70
C ALA A 57 -3.54 -6.44 4.34
N GLN A 58 -3.55 -7.73 4.73
CA GLN A 58 -4.71 -8.63 4.57
C GLN A 58 -6.00 -8.12 5.24
N LYS A 59 -5.91 -7.18 6.19
CA LYS A 59 -7.04 -6.63 6.94
C LYS A 59 -7.49 -5.25 6.41
N TYR A 60 -6.71 -4.63 5.52
CA TYR A 60 -6.95 -3.28 5.02
C TYR A 60 -7.22 -3.30 3.51
N ASP A 61 -6.86 -2.24 2.78
CA ASP A 61 -7.17 -2.08 1.36
C ASP A 61 -6.03 -2.53 0.46
N GLY A 62 -4.81 -2.57 0.99
CA GLY A 62 -3.69 -3.12 0.25
C GLY A 62 -2.37 -3.06 0.97
N ILE A 63 -1.35 -3.49 0.24
CA ILE A 63 0.05 -3.41 0.62
C ILE A 63 0.77 -2.44 -0.32
N ALA A 64 1.66 -1.64 0.23
CA ALA A 64 2.60 -0.84 -0.52
C ALA A 64 3.98 -1.48 -0.45
N ILE A 65 4.56 -1.78 -1.61
CA ILE A 65 5.92 -2.32 -1.76
C ILE A 65 6.74 -1.42 -2.69
N THR A 66 8.03 -1.70 -2.78
CA THR A 66 8.95 -1.00 -3.69
C THR A 66 9.29 -1.87 -4.90
N ASP A 67 9.85 -1.24 -5.94
CA ASP A 67 10.42 -1.91 -7.12
C ASP A 67 11.51 -2.94 -6.78
N ASN A 68 12.23 -2.76 -5.66
CA ASN A 68 13.19 -3.76 -5.15
C ASN A 68 12.53 -5.06 -4.66
N GLN A 69 11.21 -5.06 -4.44
CA GLN A 69 10.47 -6.16 -3.84
C GLN A 69 9.57 -6.89 -4.84
N LEU A 70 9.71 -6.60 -6.15
CA LEU A 70 8.89 -7.22 -7.20
C LEU A 70 8.99 -8.75 -7.23
N GLY A 71 10.08 -9.35 -6.74
CA GLY A 71 10.19 -10.81 -6.57
C GLY A 71 9.14 -11.41 -5.64
N ARG A 72 8.47 -10.61 -4.80
CA ARG A 72 7.37 -11.03 -3.92
C ARG A 72 5.99 -10.86 -4.57
N LEU A 73 5.90 -10.18 -5.72
CA LEU A 73 4.64 -9.74 -6.29
C LEU A 73 3.69 -10.90 -6.59
N THR A 74 4.19 -12.00 -7.18
CA THR A 74 3.39 -13.21 -7.44
C THR A 74 2.75 -13.76 -6.17
N THR A 75 3.51 -13.84 -5.08
CA THR A 75 2.98 -14.31 -3.78
C THR A 75 1.92 -13.37 -3.23
N ILE A 76 2.11 -12.05 -3.40
CA ILE A 76 1.17 -11.04 -2.90
C ILE A 76 -0.15 -11.09 -3.68
N ILE A 77 -0.12 -11.12 -5.01
CA ILE A 77 -1.33 -11.10 -5.85
C ILE A 77 -2.10 -12.42 -5.79
N ASN A 78 -1.44 -13.52 -5.48
CA ASN A 78 -2.07 -14.83 -5.29
C ASN A 78 -2.65 -15.02 -3.87
N ASP A 79 -2.43 -14.08 -2.95
CA ASP A 79 -3.11 -14.07 -1.66
C ASP A 79 -4.50 -13.42 -1.79
N PRO A 80 -5.60 -14.19 -1.69
CA PRO A 80 -6.94 -13.67 -1.91
C PRO A 80 -7.39 -12.66 -0.85
N LYS A 81 -6.64 -12.52 0.26
CA LYS A 81 -6.92 -11.51 1.29
C LYS A 81 -6.29 -10.15 0.97
N ILE A 82 -5.35 -10.09 0.03
CA ILE A 82 -4.77 -8.83 -0.43
C ILE A 82 -5.65 -8.26 -1.54
N LYS A 83 -6.33 -7.14 -1.23
CA LYS A 83 -7.28 -6.53 -2.16
C LYS A 83 -6.61 -5.71 -3.27
N SER A 84 -5.46 -5.11 -2.98
CA SER A 84 -4.71 -4.31 -3.94
C SER A 84 -3.23 -4.14 -3.56
N VAL A 85 -2.41 -3.80 -4.55
CA VAL A 85 -0.97 -3.57 -4.39
C VAL A 85 -0.62 -2.19 -4.95
N MET A 86 0.08 -1.40 -4.15
CA MET A 86 0.69 -0.13 -4.57
C MET A 86 2.21 -0.33 -4.69
N ILE A 87 2.81 0.13 -5.77
CA ILE A 87 4.24 -0.08 -6.03
C ILE A 87 4.95 1.27 -6.17
N PHE A 88 5.96 1.51 -5.33
CA PHE A 88 6.80 2.70 -5.36
C PHE A 88 8.08 2.45 -6.17
N PRO A 89 8.31 3.19 -7.27
CA PRO A 89 9.53 3.08 -8.08
C PRO A 89 10.68 3.87 -7.44
N LEU A 90 11.35 3.30 -6.43
CA LEU A 90 12.41 4.00 -5.70
C LEU A 90 13.63 4.35 -6.57
N ALA A 91 13.85 3.59 -7.64
CA ALA A 91 14.91 3.90 -8.61
C ALA A 91 14.62 5.14 -9.49
N GLY A 92 13.48 5.82 -9.31
CA GLY A 92 13.09 6.98 -10.10
C GLY A 92 12.74 6.65 -11.55
N GLN A 93 12.40 5.38 -11.84
CA GLN A 93 12.13 4.88 -13.19
C GLN A 93 10.74 4.22 -13.24
N PRO A 94 9.66 5.02 -13.21
CA PRO A 94 8.29 4.50 -13.15
C PRO A 94 7.92 3.66 -14.37
N GLU A 95 8.34 4.03 -15.58
CA GLU A 95 8.03 3.30 -16.82
C GLU A 95 8.69 1.93 -16.85
N LYS A 96 9.94 1.83 -16.37
CA LYS A 96 10.65 0.56 -16.23
C LYS A 96 9.98 -0.32 -15.17
N THR A 97 9.57 0.27 -14.05
CA THR A 97 8.85 -0.44 -13.00
C THR A 97 7.52 -1.00 -13.53
N ALA A 98 6.75 -0.19 -14.26
CA ALA A 98 5.51 -0.63 -14.91
C ALA A 98 5.75 -1.77 -15.91
N SER A 99 6.80 -1.67 -16.73
CA SER A 99 7.19 -2.73 -17.68
C SER A 99 7.53 -4.04 -16.97
N ASN A 100 8.27 -3.96 -15.86
CA ASN A 100 8.59 -5.14 -15.04
C ASN A 100 7.31 -5.76 -14.45
N ILE A 101 6.40 -4.96 -13.91
CA ILE A 101 5.12 -5.43 -13.35
C ILE A 101 4.29 -6.19 -14.39
N GLN A 102 4.25 -5.73 -15.65
CA GLN A 102 3.50 -6.42 -16.70
C GLN A 102 3.95 -7.88 -16.90
N THR A 103 5.21 -8.20 -16.63
CA THR A 103 5.71 -9.58 -16.75
C THR A 103 5.13 -10.50 -15.69
N PHE A 104 4.72 -9.97 -14.53
CA PHE A 104 4.04 -10.72 -13.47
C PHE A 104 2.54 -10.86 -13.73
N VAL A 105 1.91 -9.84 -14.32
CA VAL A 105 0.46 -9.86 -14.59
C VAL A 105 0.10 -10.70 -15.81
N LYS A 106 0.94 -10.74 -16.86
CA LYS A 106 0.65 -11.53 -18.08
C LYS A 106 0.86 -13.04 -17.91
N ASN A 107 1.54 -13.46 -16.84
CA ASN A 107 1.88 -14.86 -16.58
C ASN A 107 0.97 -15.53 -15.52
N ASN A 108 -0.03 -14.81 -15.01
CA ASN A 108 -1.09 -15.35 -14.13
C ASN A 108 -2.45 -15.18 -14.81
#